data_AF-A0A1Q9C0L4-F1
#
_entry.id   AF-A0A1Q9C0L4-F1
#
_cell.length_a   1.000
_cell.length_b   1.000
_cell.length_c   1.000
_cell.angle_alpha   90.00
_cell.angle_beta   90.00
_cell.angle_gamma   90.00
#
_symmetry.space_group_name_H-M   'P 1'
#
loop_
_entity.id
_entity.type
_entity.pdbx_description
1 polymer ?
#
loop_
_entity_poly.entity_id
_entity_poly.type
_entity_poly.pdbx_seq_one_letter_code
_entity_poly.pdbx_strand_id
1 'polypeptide(L)'
;MLPAGKPVVGARGAAHTGPSGSRKSTAWIKSASPWTPMSCVGVVAAAGRLSGRQARCRSQRSLPRRSRMYLRSLTTEKERLTLSTLATSTDFRITDAIIDRLSDDDLFEKLAIFEEDLLIKRDDQDAELLKAGIQKGIDEGALVAPGQKPVYEDIDVTKMEANERAHYMATQLPAATEGFVVILVGKSGTGKETTFKKLQQELPEAIPWSNGNCFRALTLLAVTHCEQQGKDFEPECLTPQNLEAWVGMLQVVLEEGSDTIDIRIKGLGFDKLVSEIKDTILKDPPVSRLLPVVAKSTQAQVVAFAQQALQQAAASGRVVLLEGREETLDFIPSNYRFRLTLPDSCNLLRGQRRAAQRILGEAKEILSKTDGDSVDAVLNEALQTVAKGRDIQ
;
A
#
# COMPACT_ATOMS: atom_id res chain seq x y z
N MET A 1 34.59 -67.04 0.34
CA MET A 1 33.77 -67.67 1.40
C MET A 1 32.31 -67.31 1.13
N LEU A 2 31.50 -68.32 0.79
CA LEU A 2 30.04 -68.28 0.50
C LEU A 2 29.22 -68.20 1.82
N PRO A 3 27.86 -68.17 1.83
CA PRO A 3 26.84 -68.11 0.75
C PRO A 3 25.74 -67.02 0.96
N ALA A 4 25.01 -66.56 -0.06
CA ALA A 4 23.75 -67.05 -0.66
C ALA A 4 22.45 -66.85 0.16
N GLY A 5 21.44 -66.24 -0.49
CA GLY A 5 20.05 -66.17 -0.02
C GLY A 5 19.16 -65.33 -0.96
N LYS A 6 18.46 -66.00 -1.88
CA LYS A 6 17.49 -65.46 -2.85
C LYS A 6 16.03 -65.58 -2.31
N PRO A 7 15.02 -65.00 -3.01
CA PRO A 7 13.73 -64.55 -2.46
C PRO A 7 12.54 -65.51 -2.70
N VAL A 8 11.38 -65.17 -2.10
CA VAL A 8 10.04 -65.77 -2.31
C VAL A 8 9.03 -64.60 -2.24
N VAL A 9 8.34 -64.12 -3.28
CA VAL A 9 7.22 -64.64 -4.11
C VAL A 9 5.96 -65.01 -3.31
N GLY A 10 4.87 -64.27 -3.53
CA GLY A 10 3.52 -64.66 -3.10
C GLY A 10 2.45 -63.68 -3.59
N ALA A 11 1.89 -63.97 -4.77
CA ALA A 11 0.85 -63.20 -5.46
C ALA A 11 -0.58 -63.72 -5.17
N ARG A 12 -1.56 -62.93 -5.64
CA ARG A 12 -3.00 -63.21 -6.00
C ARG A 12 -3.95 -62.29 -5.21
N GLY A 13 -4.91 -61.56 -5.80
CA GLY A 13 -5.47 -61.51 -7.15
C GLY A 13 -7.00 -61.64 -7.11
N ALA A 14 -7.74 -60.65 -7.65
CA ALA A 14 -9.11 -60.66 -8.24
C ALA A 14 -9.67 -59.22 -8.19
N ALA A 15 -9.96 -58.45 -9.24
CA ALA A 15 -10.69 -58.63 -10.52
C ALA A 15 -12.23 -58.55 -10.40
N HIS A 16 -12.81 -57.74 -11.31
CA HIS A 16 -14.24 -57.52 -11.67
C HIS A 16 -14.99 -56.42 -10.89
N THR A 17 -15.75 -55.49 -11.48
CA THR A 17 -16.29 -55.29 -12.85
C THR A 17 -16.82 -53.85 -12.96
N GLY A 18 -16.68 -53.20 -14.13
CA GLY A 18 -17.49 -52.01 -14.47
C GLY A 18 -18.98 -52.36 -14.64
N PRO A 19 -19.88 -51.36 -14.77
CA PRO A 19 -19.97 -50.69 -16.07
C PRO A 19 -20.31 -49.18 -16.04
N SER A 20 -20.10 -48.62 -17.22
CA SER A 20 -20.59 -47.37 -17.82
C SER A 20 -21.82 -46.67 -17.20
N GLY A 21 -21.78 -45.33 -17.22
CA GLY A 21 -22.97 -44.51 -17.12
C GLY A 21 -22.69 -43.05 -17.45
N SER A 22 -22.78 -42.71 -18.73
CA SER A 22 -22.84 -41.33 -19.22
C SER A 22 -24.08 -40.61 -18.67
N ARG A 23 -23.92 -39.36 -18.22
CA ARG A 23 -24.98 -38.35 -18.31
C ARG A 23 -24.40 -36.94 -18.25
N LYS A 24 -24.36 -36.31 -19.42
CA LYS A 24 -24.51 -34.87 -19.57
C LYS A 24 -25.88 -34.49 -19.00
N SER A 25 -25.95 -33.46 -18.17
CA SER A 25 -27.19 -32.73 -17.91
C SER A 25 -26.91 -31.23 -17.98
N THR A 26 -27.07 -30.73 -19.20
CA THR A 26 -27.50 -29.37 -19.49
C THR A 26 -28.98 -29.19 -19.12
N ALA A 27 -29.29 -28.20 -18.28
CA ALA A 27 -30.60 -27.54 -18.20
C ALA A 27 -30.31 -26.13 -17.62
N TRP A 28 -30.24 -25.07 -18.42
CA TRP A 28 -31.36 -24.32 -19.01
C TRP A 28 -32.54 -24.17 -18.06
N ILE A 29 -32.53 -23.07 -17.29
CA ILE A 29 -33.75 -22.34 -16.94
C ILE A 29 -33.71 -21.03 -17.71
N LYS A 30 -34.63 -20.91 -18.67
CA LYS A 30 -35.02 -19.66 -19.33
C LYS A 30 -36.14 -19.02 -18.51
N SER A 31 -35.99 -17.74 -18.23
CA SER A 31 -37.05 -16.73 -18.26
C SER A 31 -36.35 -15.38 -18.47
N ALA A 32 -36.29 -14.85 -19.70
CA ALA A 32 -37.26 -13.91 -20.26
C ALA A 32 -37.54 -12.74 -19.28
N SER A 33 -37.17 -11.49 -19.57
CA SER A 33 -37.55 -10.73 -20.76
C SER A 33 -36.61 -9.56 -21.10
N PRO A 34 -36.66 -9.05 -22.35
CA PRO A 34 -35.67 -8.15 -22.94
C PRO A 34 -36.09 -6.68 -22.85
N TRP A 35 -35.10 -5.78 -22.74
CA TRP A 35 -35.26 -4.37 -23.10
C TRP A 35 -34.38 -4.08 -24.30
N THR A 36 -35.01 -3.87 -25.45
CA THR A 36 -34.42 -3.32 -26.67
C THR A 36 -34.43 -1.78 -26.64
N PRO A 37 -33.58 -1.13 -27.44
CA PRO A 37 -33.21 0.27 -27.27
C PRO A 37 -34.15 1.22 -28.02
N MET A 38 -34.35 2.41 -27.48
CA MET A 38 -34.91 3.54 -28.23
C MET A 38 -33.79 4.49 -28.65
N SER A 39 -33.64 4.60 -29.96
CA SER A 39 -32.97 5.66 -30.68
C SER A 39 -33.77 6.97 -30.65
N CYS A 40 -33.08 8.10 -30.47
CA CYS A 40 -33.38 9.41 -31.06
C CYS A 40 -32.01 10.10 -31.22
N VAL A 41 -31.48 10.32 -32.44
CA VAL A 41 -31.70 11.55 -33.25
C VAL A 41 -31.66 12.78 -32.33
N GLY A 42 -30.64 13.63 -32.27
CA GLY A 42 -29.77 14.15 -33.32
C GLY A 42 -29.93 15.68 -33.26
N VAL A 43 -28.92 16.40 -32.76
CA VAL A 43 -28.76 17.84 -33.03
C VAL A 43 -27.27 18.14 -33.20
N VAL A 44 -26.99 18.77 -34.33
CA VAL A 44 -25.72 19.20 -34.89
C VAL A 44 -25.38 20.64 -34.42
N ALA A 45 -24.08 20.94 -34.38
CA ALA A 45 -23.43 22.27 -34.34
C ALA A 45 -23.50 23.02 -32.99
N ALA A 46 -22.47 23.75 -32.54
CA ALA A 46 -21.52 24.52 -33.32
C ALA A 46 -20.12 24.60 -32.67
N ALA A 47 -19.12 24.65 -33.55
CA ALA A 47 -17.76 25.07 -33.24
C ALA A 47 -17.71 26.56 -32.84
N GLY A 48 -16.98 26.86 -31.77
CA GLY A 48 -16.60 28.22 -31.39
C GLY A 48 -15.11 28.27 -31.10
N ARG A 49 -14.32 28.72 -32.07
CA ARG A 49 -12.93 29.14 -31.88
C ARG A 49 -12.92 30.33 -30.92
N LEU A 50 -12.15 30.27 -29.84
CA LEU A 50 -11.64 31.47 -29.18
C LEU A 50 -10.14 31.32 -28.89
N SER A 51 -9.44 32.24 -29.52
CA SER A 51 -8.02 32.55 -29.45
C SER A 51 -7.55 32.93 -28.04
N GLY A 52 -6.33 32.49 -27.72
CA GLY A 52 -5.27 33.26 -27.09
C GLY A 52 -5.61 34.17 -25.89
N ARG A 53 -5.12 33.77 -24.72
CA ARG A 53 -4.41 34.65 -23.78
C ARG A 53 -3.72 33.80 -22.71
N GLN A 54 -2.39 33.84 -22.71
CA GLN A 54 -1.56 33.47 -21.56
C GLN A 54 -1.94 34.37 -20.38
N ALA A 55 -2.74 33.86 -19.46
CA ALA A 55 -2.96 34.50 -18.17
C ALA A 55 -1.92 33.95 -17.18
N ARG A 56 -0.90 34.77 -16.87
CA ARG A 56 -0.03 34.57 -15.72
C ARG A 56 -0.89 34.54 -14.45
N CYS A 57 -1.03 33.38 -13.84
CA CYS A 57 -1.70 33.24 -12.56
C CYS A 57 -0.72 33.65 -11.44
N ARG A 58 -0.61 34.95 -11.18
CA ARG A 58 -0.17 35.48 -9.89
C ARG A 58 -1.43 35.80 -9.09
N SER A 59 -1.88 34.86 -8.27
CA SER A 59 -2.74 35.19 -7.13
C SER A 59 -2.06 34.70 -5.86
N GLN A 60 -1.30 35.60 -5.23
CA GLN A 60 -1.09 35.54 -3.79
C GLN A 60 -2.47 35.71 -3.14
N ARG A 61 -3.16 34.60 -2.90
CA ARG A 61 -4.31 34.60 -1.99
C ARG A 61 -3.74 34.46 -0.59
N SER A 62 -3.65 35.58 0.12
CA SER A 62 -3.57 35.55 1.58
C SER A 62 -4.83 34.85 2.08
N LEU A 63 -4.68 33.62 2.56
CA LEU A 63 -5.77 32.91 3.21
C LEU A 63 -6.17 33.68 4.49
N PRO A 64 -7.46 33.89 4.77
CA PRO A 64 -7.89 34.53 6.00
C PRO A 64 -7.43 33.72 7.22
N ARG A 65 -7.00 34.40 8.30
CA ARG A 65 -6.62 33.86 9.62
C ARG A 65 -7.60 32.87 10.28
N ARG A 66 -8.74 32.57 9.66
CA ARG A 66 -9.80 31.68 10.18
C ARG A 66 -9.56 30.18 9.93
N SER A 67 -8.53 29.79 9.17
CA SER A 67 -8.16 28.37 9.02
C SER A 67 -7.39 27.80 10.23
N ARG A 68 -7.02 28.63 11.21
CA ARG A 68 -6.20 28.23 12.38
C ARG A 68 -6.89 27.32 13.41
N MET A 69 -8.18 26.99 13.26
CA MET A 69 -8.98 26.46 14.37
C MET A 69 -9.47 25.00 14.23
N TYR A 70 -8.99 24.21 13.28
CA TYR A 70 -9.47 22.83 13.08
C TYR A 70 -8.57 21.73 13.65
N LEU A 71 -7.50 22.10 14.35
CA LEU A 71 -6.52 21.14 14.86
C LEU A 71 -6.25 21.37 16.33
N ARG A 72 -7.28 21.17 17.16
CA ARG A 72 -6.97 20.47 18.40
C ARG A 72 -6.93 19.00 18.02
N SER A 73 -5.73 18.43 18.04
CA SER A 73 -5.55 16.98 18.09
C SER A 73 -6.64 16.38 18.99
N LEU A 74 -7.44 15.47 18.46
CA LEU A 74 -8.48 14.75 19.22
C LEU A 74 -7.82 13.77 20.24
N THR A 75 -6.47 13.69 20.27
CA THR A 75 -5.73 12.87 21.22
C THR A 75 -5.86 13.43 22.64
N THR A 76 -6.49 12.65 23.53
CA THR A 76 -6.56 12.93 24.96
C THR A 76 -5.24 12.66 25.68
N GLU A 77 -4.37 11.82 25.10
CA GLU A 77 -3.00 11.58 25.57
C GLU A 77 -2.00 12.28 24.66
N LYS A 78 -1.57 13.50 25.04
CA LYS A 78 -0.45 14.17 24.39
C LYS A 78 0.85 13.67 24.98
N GLU A 79 1.68 13.05 24.16
CA GLU A 79 3.02 12.66 24.58
C GLU A 79 3.85 13.92 24.80
N ARG A 80 4.49 14.01 25.97
CA ARG A 80 5.32 15.16 26.33
C ARG A 80 6.60 15.11 25.50
N LEU A 81 6.81 16.10 24.64
CA LEU A 81 8.07 16.25 23.92
C LEU A 81 9.23 16.47 24.91
N THR A 82 10.20 15.58 24.83
CA THR A 82 11.51 15.65 25.47
C THR A 82 12.59 15.39 24.43
N LEU A 83 13.84 15.75 24.72
CA LEU A 83 14.97 15.44 23.84
C LEU A 83 15.08 13.93 23.62
N SER A 84 14.86 13.13 24.68
CA SER A 84 14.87 11.67 24.60
C SER A 84 13.78 11.12 23.66
N THR A 85 12.54 11.62 23.76
CA THR A 85 11.46 11.18 22.88
C THR A 85 11.70 11.60 21.43
N LEU A 86 12.27 12.78 21.17
CA LEU A 86 12.64 13.20 19.81
C LEU A 86 13.73 12.30 19.22
N ALA A 87 14.77 11.98 20.00
CA ALA A 87 15.87 11.13 19.54
C ALA A 87 15.44 9.69 19.24
N THR A 88 14.56 9.11 20.08
CA THR A 88 14.33 7.66 20.10
C THR A 88 13.00 7.22 19.52
N SER A 89 11.95 8.05 19.61
CA SER A 89 10.59 7.60 19.29
C SER A 89 10.32 7.62 17.78
N THR A 90 9.61 6.60 17.30
CA THR A 90 9.02 6.54 15.95
C THR A 90 7.50 6.62 16.00
N ASP A 91 6.93 6.97 17.16
CA ASP A 91 5.50 7.04 17.41
C ASP A 91 4.86 8.26 16.70
N PHE A 92 3.67 8.05 16.12
CA PHE A 92 2.89 9.12 15.49
C PHE A 92 2.48 10.20 16.48
N ARG A 93 2.32 9.86 17.76
CA ARG A 93 1.99 10.83 18.82
C ARG A 93 3.03 11.95 18.93
N ILE A 94 4.29 11.66 18.61
CA ILE A 94 5.35 12.68 18.54
C ILE A 94 5.13 13.64 17.39
N THR A 95 4.67 13.16 16.23
CA THR A 95 4.37 14.03 15.09
C THR A 95 3.20 14.96 15.39
N ASP A 96 2.15 14.48 16.07
CA ASP A 96 1.03 15.33 16.49
C ASP A 96 1.48 16.37 17.53
N ALA A 97 2.34 15.98 18.48
CA ALA A 97 2.91 16.92 19.45
C ALA A 97 3.81 17.99 18.79
N ILE A 98 4.55 17.65 17.73
CA ILE A 98 5.32 18.62 16.93
C ILE A 98 4.39 19.58 16.20
N ILE A 99 3.31 19.09 15.58
CA ILE A 99 2.31 19.94 14.91
C ILE A 99 1.73 20.95 15.90
N ASP A 100 1.30 20.47 17.07
CA ASP A 100 0.77 21.33 18.14
C ASP A 100 1.80 22.35 18.62
N ARG A 101 3.08 21.98 18.69
CA ARG A 101 4.15 22.88 19.16
C ARG A 101 4.47 23.98 18.15
N LEU A 102 4.37 23.67 16.86
CA LEU A 102 4.73 24.57 15.74
C LEU A 102 3.51 25.18 15.04
N SER A 103 2.29 25.01 15.57
CA SER A 103 1.06 25.39 14.89
C SER A 103 0.92 26.90 14.61
N ASP A 104 1.62 27.73 15.39
CA ASP A 104 1.64 29.19 15.25
C ASP A 104 2.88 29.72 14.51
N ASP A 105 3.76 28.84 14.02
CA ASP A 105 4.96 29.21 13.29
C ASP A 105 4.70 29.37 11.78
N ASP A 106 4.96 30.57 11.25
CA ASP A 106 4.70 30.90 9.84
C ASP A 106 5.58 30.08 8.86
N LEU A 107 6.79 29.68 9.27
CA LEU A 107 7.69 28.86 8.45
C LEU A 107 7.18 27.41 8.42
N PHE A 108 6.67 26.90 9.54
CA PHE A 108 6.01 25.59 9.59
C PHE A 108 4.75 25.56 8.72
N GLU A 109 3.93 26.60 8.74
CA GLU A 109 2.74 26.70 7.86
C GLU A 109 3.14 26.63 6.37
N LYS A 110 4.16 27.40 5.95
CA LYS A 110 4.67 27.35 4.57
C LYS A 110 5.21 25.97 4.19
N LEU A 111 5.96 25.33 5.09
CA LEU A 111 6.48 23.97 4.87
C LEU A 111 5.35 22.95 4.75
N ALA A 112 4.30 23.06 5.57
CA ALA A 112 3.14 22.20 5.50
C ALA A 112 2.40 22.32 4.16
N ILE A 113 2.16 23.55 3.68
CA ILE A 113 1.54 23.79 2.37
C ILE A 113 2.40 23.19 1.25
N PHE A 114 3.71 23.40 1.29
CA PHE A 114 4.63 22.84 0.30
C PHE A 114 4.60 21.31 0.27
N GLU A 115 4.65 20.65 1.42
CA GLU A 115 4.59 19.19 1.50
C GLU A 115 3.20 18.66 1.10
N GLU A 116 2.11 19.38 1.38
CA GLU A 116 0.76 19.05 0.89
C GLU A 116 0.71 19.03 -0.64
N ASP A 117 1.19 20.09 -1.29
CA ASP A 117 1.24 20.19 -2.75
C ASP A 117 2.03 19.02 -3.38
N LEU A 118 3.15 18.65 -2.76
CA LEU A 118 3.94 17.50 -3.19
C LEU A 118 3.18 16.18 -3.01
N LEU A 119 2.46 16.01 -1.90
CA LEU A 119 1.66 14.81 -1.65
C LEU A 119 0.49 14.68 -2.62
N ILE A 120 -0.17 15.78 -2.97
CA ILE A 120 -1.25 15.80 -3.97
C ILE A 120 -0.70 15.39 -5.33
N LYS A 121 0.35 16.08 -5.81
CA LYS A 121 0.99 15.75 -7.10
C LYS A 121 1.43 14.30 -7.17
N ARG A 122 2.04 13.79 -6.10
CA ARG A 122 2.47 12.39 -6.02
C ARG A 122 1.27 11.43 -6.05
N ASP A 123 0.23 11.71 -5.28
CA ASP A 123 -0.96 10.84 -5.24
C ASP A 123 -1.65 10.78 -6.60
N ASP A 124 -1.75 11.90 -7.31
CA ASP A 124 -2.35 11.96 -8.64
C ASP A 124 -1.49 11.19 -9.67
N GLN A 125 -0.18 11.41 -9.66
CA GLN A 125 0.77 10.68 -10.51
C GLN A 125 0.75 9.17 -10.23
N ASP A 126 0.81 8.78 -8.95
CA ASP A 126 0.71 7.37 -8.54
C ASP A 126 -0.60 6.78 -9.06
N ALA A 127 -1.74 7.45 -8.84
CA ALA A 127 -3.04 6.94 -9.27
C ALA A 127 -3.13 6.74 -10.79
N GLU A 128 -2.59 7.66 -11.59
CA GLU A 128 -2.54 7.51 -13.05
C GLU A 128 -1.66 6.33 -13.47
N LEU A 129 -0.46 6.20 -12.89
CA LEU A 129 0.47 5.13 -13.20
C LEU A 129 -0.06 3.76 -12.78
N LEU A 130 -0.68 3.67 -11.61
CA LEU A 130 -1.30 2.44 -11.10
C LEU A 130 -2.46 2.01 -12.00
N LYS A 131 -3.36 2.93 -12.37
CA LYS A 131 -4.46 2.65 -13.30
C LYS A 131 -3.95 2.16 -14.66
N ALA A 132 -2.93 2.81 -15.21
CA ALA A 132 -2.34 2.40 -16.48
C ALA A 132 -1.70 1.00 -16.41
N GLY A 133 -0.96 0.71 -15.33
CA GLY A 133 -0.34 -0.61 -15.12
C GLY A 133 -1.36 -1.73 -14.96
N ILE A 134 -2.45 -1.45 -14.24
CA ILE A 134 -3.58 -2.38 -14.09
C ILE A 134 -4.30 -2.62 -15.42
N GLN A 135 -4.63 -1.56 -16.17
CA GLN A 135 -5.30 -1.69 -17.46
C GLN A 135 -4.48 -2.52 -18.43
N LYS A 136 -3.16 -2.26 -18.49
CA LYS A 136 -2.23 -3.09 -19.26
C LYS A 136 -2.31 -4.57 -18.83
N GLY A 137 -2.37 -4.84 -17.53
CA GLY A 137 -2.54 -6.21 -17.01
C GLY A 137 -3.84 -6.89 -17.45
N ILE A 138 -4.94 -6.14 -17.54
CA ILE A 138 -6.23 -6.64 -18.04
C ILE A 138 -6.15 -6.96 -19.53
N ASP A 139 -5.61 -6.03 -20.33
CA ASP A 139 -5.41 -6.20 -21.77
C ASP A 139 -4.45 -7.39 -22.07
N GLU A 140 -3.46 -7.54 -21.18
CA GLU A 140 -2.51 -8.65 -20.96
C GLU A 140 -3.17 -10.05 -20.82
N GLY A 141 -4.42 -10.09 -20.33
CA GLY A 141 -5.03 -11.29 -19.77
C GLY A 141 -4.42 -11.75 -18.44
N ALA A 142 -3.52 -10.96 -17.86
CA ALA A 142 -2.85 -11.25 -16.58
C ALA A 142 -3.71 -10.91 -15.36
N LEU A 143 -4.70 -10.02 -15.52
CA LEU A 143 -5.71 -9.70 -14.50
C LEU A 143 -7.12 -9.81 -15.05
N VAL A 144 -8.04 -10.24 -14.18
CA VAL A 144 -9.47 -10.19 -14.44
C VAL A 144 -10.04 -8.95 -13.76
N ALA A 145 -10.70 -8.08 -14.53
CA ALA A 145 -11.37 -6.92 -13.98
C ALA A 145 -12.50 -7.33 -13.03
N PRO A 146 -12.67 -6.66 -11.88
CA PRO A 146 -13.82 -6.90 -11.03
C PRO A 146 -15.09 -6.53 -11.80
N GLY A 147 -16.08 -7.42 -11.81
CA GLY A 147 -17.34 -7.19 -12.55
C GLY A 147 -18.12 -5.96 -12.09
N GLN A 148 -17.94 -5.57 -10.83
CA GLN A 148 -18.43 -4.32 -10.25
C GLN A 148 -17.33 -3.69 -9.41
N LYS A 149 -17.23 -2.35 -9.42
CA LYS A 149 -16.31 -1.62 -8.53
C LYS A 149 -16.65 -1.95 -7.07
N PRO A 150 -15.68 -2.37 -6.24
CA PRO A 150 -15.95 -2.63 -4.84
C PRO A 150 -16.41 -1.39 -4.08
N VAL A 151 -17.27 -1.60 -3.08
CA VAL A 151 -17.75 -0.54 -2.20
C VAL A 151 -16.84 -0.49 -0.97
N TYR A 152 -16.44 0.71 -0.59
CA TYR A 152 -15.70 1.00 0.63
C TYR A 152 -16.61 1.66 1.64
N GLU A 153 -16.42 1.32 2.90
CA GLU A 153 -16.93 2.09 4.01
C GLU A 153 -16.00 3.27 4.30
N ASP A 154 -16.54 4.48 4.23
CA ASP A 154 -15.77 5.71 4.42
C ASP A 154 -15.63 6.06 5.90
N ILE A 155 -14.39 6.11 6.37
CA ILE A 155 -14.03 6.51 7.72
C ILE A 155 -13.40 7.89 7.66
N ASP A 156 -14.12 8.89 8.15
CA ASP A 156 -13.65 10.27 8.26
C ASP A 156 -12.66 10.39 9.42
N VAL A 157 -11.39 10.56 9.09
CA VAL A 157 -10.32 10.57 10.10
C VAL A 157 -10.33 11.82 11.00
N THR A 158 -11.18 12.81 10.70
CA THR A 158 -11.37 14.00 11.52
C THR A 158 -12.44 13.84 12.59
N LYS A 159 -13.24 12.76 12.53
CA LYS A 159 -14.37 12.53 13.45
C LYS A 159 -14.09 11.50 14.54
N MET A 160 -13.00 10.76 14.43
CA MET A 160 -12.68 9.64 15.29
C MET A 160 -11.17 9.57 15.48
N GLU A 161 -10.72 9.24 16.68
CA GLU A 161 -9.31 8.99 16.96
C GLU A 161 -8.80 7.68 16.37
N ALA A 162 -7.48 7.52 16.26
CA ALA A 162 -6.91 6.32 15.62
C ALA A 162 -7.31 5.01 16.31
N ASN A 163 -7.34 5.00 17.65
CA ASN A 163 -7.82 3.86 18.43
C ASN A 163 -9.32 3.62 18.22
N GLU A 164 -10.12 4.68 18.25
CA GLU A 164 -11.57 4.60 18.07
C GLU A 164 -11.94 4.06 16.68
N ARG A 165 -11.24 4.53 15.63
CA ARG A 165 -11.42 4.03 14.25
C ARG A 165 -11.06 2.56 14.13
N ALA A 166 -9.93 2.15 14.71
CA ALA A 166 -9.50 0.76 14.70
C ALA A 166 -10.49 -0.15 15.43
N HIS A 167 -10.93 0.26 16.62
CA HIS A 167 -11.94 -0.44 17.39
C HIS A 167 -13.26 -0.54 16.60
N TYR A 168 -13.74 0.58 16.05
CA TYR A 168 -14.92 0.61 15.19
C TYR A 168 -14.81 -0.38 14.03
N MET A 169 -13.71 -0.36 13.27
CA MET A 169 -13.47 -1.31 12.18
C MET A 169 -13.52 -2.76 12.67
N ALA A 170 -12.87 -3.07 13.80
CA ALA A 170 -12.90 -4.41 14.39
C ALA A 170 -14.33 -4.86 14.75
N THR A 171 -15.20 -3.96 15.24
CA THR A 171 -16.61 -4.30 15.52
C THR A 171 -17.45 -4.59 14.28
N GLN A 172 -17.02 -4.16 13.09
CA GLN A 172 -17.70 -4.46 11.83
C GLN A 172 -17.29 -5.82 11.24
N LEU A 173 -16.27 -6.46 11.78
CA LEU A 173 -15.75 -7.74 11.29
C LEU A 173 -16.47 -8.91 11.96
N PRO A 174 -16.63 -10.05 11.26
CA PRO A 174 -17.12 -11.25 11.89
C PRO A 174 -16.10 -11.76 12.91
N ALA A 175 -16.54 -12.64 13.81
CA ALA A 175 -15.62 -13.41 14.62
C ALA A 175 -14.64 -14.18 13.72
N ALA A 176 -13.38 -14.29 14.16
CA ALA A 176 -12.31 -15.00 13.46
C ALA A 176 -12.48 -16.54 13.50
N THR A 177 -13.67 -17.03 13.19
CA THR A 177 -13.98 -18.45 13.05
C THR A 177 -13.67 -18.97 11.65
N GLU A 178 -13.61 -18.07 10.66
CA GLU A 178 -13.22 -18.33 9.28
C GLU A 178 -12.19 -17.28 8.84
N GLY A 179 -11.37 -17.60 7.85
CA GLY A 179 -10.38 -16.67 7.33
C GLY A 179 -10.98 -15.69 6.33
N PHE A 180 -10.57 -14.42 6.42
CA PHE A 180 -11.01 -13.36 5.53
C PHE A 180 -9.96 -12.27 5.39
N VAL A 181 -10.10 -11.45 4.36
CA VAL A 181 -9.18 -10.34 4.07
C VAL A 181 -9.86 -9.03 4.45
N VAL A 182 -9.19 -8.19 5.21
CA VAL A 182 -9.59 -6.82 5.54
C VAL A 182 -8.72 -5.85 4.75
N ILE A 183 -9.36 -4.96 3.99
CA ILE A 183 -8.69 -4.01 3.11
C ILE A 183 -8.83 -2.59 3.68
N LEU A 184 -7.70 -1.92 3.87
CA LEU A 184 -7.62 -0.52 4.28
C LEU A 184 -6.98 0.34 3.19
N VAL A 185 -7.73 1.31 2.67
CA VAL A 185 -7.23 2.26 1.66
C VAL A 185 -7.30 3.70 2.15
N GLY A 186 -6.66 4.60 1.41
CA GLY A 186 -6.68 6.03 1.69
C GLY A 186 -5.55 6.79 1.01
N LYS A 187 -5.69 8.11 0.93
CA LYS A 187 -4.64 8.99 0.38
C LYS A 187 -3.41 9.06 1.28
N SER A 188 -2.33 9.65 0.78
CA SER A 188 -1.11 9.80 1.59
C SER A 188 -1.34 10.78 2.74
N GLY A 189 -0.90 10.46 3.95
CA GLY A 189 -1.09 11.34 5.12
C GLY A 189 -2.47 11.26 5.80
N THR A 190 -3.37 10.37 5.37
CA THR A 190 -4.63 10.10 6.07
C THR A 190 -4.48 9.29 7.36
N GLY A 191 -3.28 8.76 7.65
CA GLY A 191 -3.04 7.94 8.84
C GLY A 191 -3.30 6.45 8.66
N LYS A 192 -3.12 5.91 7.43
CA LYS A 192 -3.25 4.47 7.12
C LYS A 192 -2.38 3.61 8.02
N GLU A 193 -1.07 3.81 8.01
CA GLU A 193 -0.12 3.01 8.79
C GLU A 193 -0.44 3.03 10.29
N THR A 194 -0.81 4.20 10.83
CA THR A 194 -1.26 4.33 12.22
C THR A 194 -2.51 3.50 12.48
N THR A 195 -3.54 3.67 11.64
CA THR A 195 -4.81 2.95 11.81
C THR A 195 -4.63 1.45 11.60
N PHE A 196 -3.75 1.04 10.67
CA PHE A 196 -3.39 -0.35 10.42
C PHE A 196 -2.73 -0.99 11.66
N LYS A 197 -1.74 -0.33 12.27
CA LYS A 197 -1.10 -0.80 13.50
C LYS A 197 -2.09 -0.91 14.66
N LYS A 198 -3.03 0.04 14.78
CA LYS A 198 -4.07 0.00 15.81
C LYS A 198 -5.08 -1.11 15.56
N LEU A 199 -5.49 -1.32 14.31
CA LEU A 199 -6.37 -2.41 13.94
C LEU A 199 -5.72 -3.77 14.20
N GLN A 200 -4.42 -3.89 13.99
CA GLN A 200 -3.65 -5.08 14.34
C GLN A 200 -3.58 -5.32 15.86
N GLN A 201 -3.65 -4.27 16.69
CA GLN A 201 -3.73 -4.41 18.14
C GLN A 201 -5.12 -4.92 18.59
N GLU A 202 -6.18 -4.49 17.90
CA GLU A 202 -7.55 -4.98 18.15
C GLU A 202 -7.79 -6.40 17.62
N LEU A 203 -7.04 -6.80 16.58
CA LEU A 203 -7.11 -8.09 15.91
C LEU A 203 -5.73 -8.80 15.98
N PRO A 204 -5.29 -9.25 17.16
CA PRO A 204 -3.97 -9.84 17.34
C PRO A 204 -3.74 -11.10 16.51
N GLU A 205 -4.80 -11.79 16.09
CA GLU A 205 -4.76 -12.95 15.20
C GLU A 205 -4.57 -12.58 13.72
N ALA A 206 -4.72 -11.29 13.38
CA ALA A 206 -4.69 -10.85 12.00
C ALA A 206 -3.26 -10.68 11.47
N ILE A 207 -3.00 -11.32 10.34
CA ILE A 207 -1.70 -11.36 9.71
C ILE A 207 -1.55 -10.15 8.78
N PRO A 208 -0.48 -9.33 8.89
CA PRO A 208 -0.28 -8.20 7.99
C PRO A 208 0.30 -8.66 6.63
N TRP A 209 -0.26 -8.14 5.54
CA TRP A 209 0.29 -8.29 4.18
C TRP A 209 0.73 -6.94 3.61
N SER A 210 1.85 -6.93 2.87
CA SER A 210 2.38 -5.73 2.22
C SER A 210 2.69 -5.98 0.75
N ASN A 211 1.84 -5.44 -0.14
CA ASN A 211 2.17 -5.39 -1.58
C ASN A 211 3.47 -4.61 -1.83
N GLY A 212 3.81 -3.66 -0.96
CA GLY A 212 5.06 -2.92 -1.01
C GLY A 212 6.30 -3.82 -0.88
N ASN A 213 6.18 -4.96 -0.20
CA ASN A 213 7.25 -5.95 -0.11
C ASN A 213 7.39 -6.75 -1.42
N CYS A 214 6.28 -7.09 -2.08
CA CYS A 214 6.31 -7.71 -3.41
C CYS A 214 7.01 -6.82 -4.43
N PHE A 215 6.66 -5.53 -4.49
CA PHE A 215 7.28 -4.59 -5.42
C PHE A 215 8.79 -4.44 -5.16
N ARG A 216 9.22 -4.37 -3.90
CA ARG A 216 10.65 -4.30 -3.54
C ARG A 216 11.39 -5.58 -3.89
N ALA A 217 10.79 -6.75 -3.67
CA ALA A 217 11.37 -8.03 -4.03
C ALA A 217 11.58 -8.14 -5.56
N LEU A 218 10.58 -7.76 -6.36
CA LEU A 218 10.72 -7.72 -7.83
C LEU A 218 11.74 -6.68 -8.28
N THR A 219 11.79 -5.53 -7.62
CA THR A 219 12.80 -4.50 -7.93
C THR A 219 14.21 -5.00 -7.63
N LEU A 220 14.41 -5.68 -6.52
CA LEU A 220 15.68 -6.32 -6.18
C LEU A 220 16.09 -7.32 -7.27
N LEU A 221 15.19 -8.22 -7.68
CA LEU A 221 15.46 -9.19 -8.74
C LEU A 221 15.82 -8.52 -10.07
N ALA A 222 15.12 -7.45 -10.44
CA ALA A 222 15.38 -6.71 -11.67
C ALA A 222 16.77 -6.03 -11.66
N VAL A 223 17.13 -5.38 -10.55
CA VAL A 223 18.45 -4.75 -10.38
C VAL A 223 19.55 -5.79 -10.42
N THR A 224 19.42 -6.87 -9.64
CA THR A 224 20.42 -7.94 -9.60
C THR A 224 20.59 -8.64 -10.96
N HIS A 225 19.51 -8.80 -11.73
CA HIS A 225 19.59 -9.36 -13.08
C HIS A 225 20.43 -8.50 -14.03
N CYS A 226 20.29 -7.17 -13.96
CA CYS A 226 21.11 -6.24 -14.75
C CYS A 226 22.57 -6.26 -14.28
N GLU A 227 22.81 -6.23 -12.97
CA GLU A 227 24.15 -6.28 -12.37
C GLU A 227 24.91 -7.55 -12.76
N GLN A 228 24.25 -8.72 -12.76
CA GLN A 228 24.84 -9.99 -13.20
C GLN A 228 25.21 -10.02 -14.68
N GLN A 229 24.64 -9.13 -15.48
CA GLN A 229 25.02 -8.91 -16.88
C GLN A 229 26.08 -7.81 -17.06
N GLY A 230 26.56 -7.22 -15.97
CA GLY A 230 27.50 -6.10 -16.00
C GLY A 230 26.88 -4.81 -16.56
N LYS A 231 25.57 -4.63 -16.40
CA LYS A 231 24.81 -3.48 -16.90
C LYS A 231 24.09 -2.76 -15.77
N ASP A 232 23.90 -1.45 -15.95
CA ASP A 232 22.96 -0.70 -15.14
C ASP A 232 21.51 -1.10 -15.47
N PHE A 233 20.60 -0.81 -14.56
CA PHE A 233 19.18 -1.02 -14.81
C PHE A 233 18.68 -0.12 -15.93
N GLU A 234 18.06 -0.74 -16.93
CA GLU A 234 17.34 -0.07 -18.01
C GLU A 234 15.90 -0.60 -18.04
N PRO A 235 14.85 0.26 -18.13
CA PRO A 235 13.45 -0.17 -18.11
C PRO A 235 13.09 -1.26 -19.13
N GLU A 236 13.84 -1.35 -20.22
CA GLU A 236 13.72 -2.35 -21.29
C GLU A 236 13.98 -3.78 -20.78
N CYS A 237 14.65 -3.95 -19.63
CA CYS A 237 14.83 -5.27 -19.02
C CYS A 237 13.53 -5.84 -18.43
N LEU A 238 12.49 -5.03 -18.25
CA LEU A 238 11.17 -5.43 -17.75
C LEU A 238 10.32 -6.12 -18.83
N THR A 239 10.92 -7.07 -19.55
CA THR A 239 10.24 -7.86 -20.58
C THR A 239 9.26 -8.85 -19.94
N PRO A 240 8.18 -9.26 -20.64
CA PRO A 240 7.25 -10.25 -20.12
C PRO A 240 7.92 -11.54 -19.61
N GLN A 241 8.93 -12.03 -20.33
CA GLN A 241 9.68 -13.24 -19.97
C GLN A 241 10.48 -13.06 -18.67
N ASN A 242 11.13 -11.90 -18.52
CA ASN A 242 11.87 -11.60 -17.30
C ASN A 242 10.92 -11.44 -16.10
N LEU A 243 9.81 -10.72 -16.28
CA LEU A 243 8.80 -10.55 -15.23
C LEU A 243 8.21 -11.90 -14.80
N GLU A 244 7.86 -12.77 -15.74
CA GLU A 244 7.39 -14.13 -15.45
C GLU A 244 8.44 -14.92 -14.65
N ALA A 245 9.70 -14.89 -15.08
CA ALA A 245 10.79 -15.58 -14.39
C ALA A 245 10.97 -15.05 -12.95
N TRP A 246 10.97 -13.73 -12.75
CA TRP A 246 11.17 -13.13 -11.42
C TRP A 246 9.98 -13.34 -10.49
N VAL A 247 8.75 -13.32 -11.00
CA VAL A 247 7.56 -13.69 -10.22
C VAL A 247 7.63 -15.15 -9.80
N GLY A 248 8.09 -16.04 -10.68
CA GLY A 248 8.35 -17.45 -10.37
C GLY A 248 9.43 -17.68 -9.31
N MET A 249 10.26 -16.67 -9.02
CA MET A 249 11.25 -16.68 -7.92
C MET A 249 10.63 -16.24 -6.58
N LEU A 250 9.40 -15.74 -6.56
CA LEU A 250 8.69 -15.40 -5.33
C LEU A 250 7.82 -16.58 -4.89
N GLN A 251 7.88 -16.92 -3.61
CA GLN A 251 7.07 -17.98 -3.02
C GLN A 251 6.36 -17.48 -1.77
N VAL A 252 5.07 -17.79 -1.66
CA VAL A 252 4.32 -17.55 -0.44
C VAL A 252 4.77 -18.57 0.61
N VAL A 253 5.19 -18.08 1.77
CA VAL A 253 5.53 -18.90 2.93
C VAL A 253 4.48 -18.67 3.99
N LEU A 254 3.70 -19.71 4.25
CA LEU A 254 2.71 -19.77 5.33
C LEU A 254 2.97 -21.07 6.08
N GLU A 255 3.72 -21.00 7.17
CA GLU A 255 4.00 -22.17 7.99
C GLU A 255 2.76 -22.55 8.82
N GLU A 256 2.52 -23.84 8.99
CA GLU A 256 1.42 -24.32 9.80
C GLU A 256 1.58 -23.86 11.25
N GLY A 257 0.54 -23.25 11.82
CA GLY A 257 0.60 -22.64 13.14
C GLY A 257 1.27 -21.27 13.23
N SER A 258 1.92 -20.77 12.16
CA SER A 258 2.53 -19.44 12.15
C SER A 258 1.47 -18.33 12.18
N ASP A 259 1.77 -17.25 12.90
CA ASP A 259 1.06 -15.97 12.93
C ASP A 259 1.56 -15.00 11.84
N THR A 260 2.42 -15.47 10.95
CA THR A 260 3.00 -14.67 9.87
C THR A 260 2.84 -15.34 8.51
N ILE A 261 2.66 -14.50 7.50
CA ILE A 261 2.82 -14.84 6.09
C ILE A 261 4.04 -14.07 5.59
N ASP A 262 4.89 -14.73 4.81
CA ASP A 262 6.08 -14.11 4.27
C ASP A 262 6.25 -14.44 2.78
N ILE A 263 7.20 -13.76 2.16
CA ILE A 263 7.60 -13.96 0.77
C ILE A 263 9.03 -14.48 0.80
N ARG A 264 9.27 -15.67 0.26
CA ARG A 264 10.62 -16.14 0.00
C ARG A 264 11.05 -15.72 -1.39
N ILE A 265 12.20 -15.07 -1.49
CA ILE A 265 12.87 -14.78 -2.75
C ILE A 265 13.87 -15.91 -3.01
N LYS A 266 13.63 -16.70 -4.05
CA LYS A 266 14.45 -17.84 -4.45
C LYS A 266 14.84 -17.75 -5.92
N GLY A 267 15.97 -17.11 -6.19
CA GLY A 267 16.50 -16.89 -7.54
C GLY A 267 17.58 -15.83 -7.58
N LEU A 268 18.36 -15.80 -8.67
CA LEU A 268 19.47 -14.85 -8.91
C LEU A 268 20.49 -14.76 -7.76
N GLY A 269 20.72 -15.85 -7.04
CA GLY A 269 21.64 -15.92 -5.90
C GLY A 269 20.99 -15.61 -4.54
N PHE A 270 19.68 -15.32 -4.51
CA PHE A 270 18.92 -15.21 -3.27
C PHE A 270 18.22 -16.51 -2.90
N ASP A 271 18.24 -16.80 -1.61
CA ASP A 271 17.35 -17.75 -0.96
C ASP A 271 17.05 -17.21 0.45
N LYS A 272 16.14 -16.23 0.54
CA LYS A 272 15.88 -15.43 1.75
C LYS A 272 14.40 -15.14 1.93
N LEU A 273 13.98 -15.00 3.18
CA LEU A 273 12.67 -14.46 3.51
C LEU A 273 12.70 -12.94 3.43
N VAL A 274 11.62 -12.33 2.95
CA VAL A 274 11.53 -10.87 2.87
C VAL A 274 11.57 -10.25 4.26
N SER A 275 11.00 -10.87 5.29
CA SER A 275 11.12 -10.38 6.67
C SER A 275 12.56 -10.20 7.15
N GLU A 276 13.51 -11.00 6.66
CA GLU A 276 14.93 -10.94 7.03
C GLU A 276 15.66 -9.74 6.39
N ILE A 277 15.15 -9.24 5.25
CA ILE A 277 15.85 -8.26 4.41
C ILE A 277 15.05 -6.98 4.13
N LYS A 278 13.80 -6.89 4.60
CA LYS A 278 12.88 -5.77 4.32
C LYS A 278 13.39 -4.41 4.80
N ASP A 279 14.20 -4.40 5.85
CA ASP A 279 14.75 -3.18 6.47
C ASP A 279 16.22 -2.94 6.11
N THR A 280 16.82 -3.82 5.29
CA THR A 280 18.21 -3.73 4.82
C THR A 280 18.23 -3.67 3.29
N ILE A 281 18.47 -4.81 2.62
CA ILE A 281 18.66 -4.92 1.16
C ILE A 281 17.49 -4.31 0.39
N LEU A 282 16.25 -4.52 0.83
CA LEU A 282 15.07 -4.00 0.14
C LEU A 282 14.87 -2.49 0.28
N LYS A 283 15.65 -1.82 1.14
CA LYS A 283 15.67 -0.36 1.29
C LYS A 283 16.91 0.28 0.69
N ASP A 284 17.85 -0.50 0.17
CA ASP A 284 19.07 0.04 -0.42
C ASP A 284 18.75 1.04 -1.55
N PRO A 285 19.60 2.07 -1.75
CA PRO A 285 19.32 3.15 -2.70
C PRO A 285 18.95 2.70 -4.12
N PRO A 286 19.59 1.66 -4.73
CA PRO A 286 19.20 1.18 -6.06
C PRO A 286 17.75 0.70 -6.11
N VAL A 287 17.31 -0.07 -5.11
CA VAL A 287 15.94 -0.60 -5.00
C VAL A 287 14.95 0.55 -4.77
N SER A 288 15.22 1.39 -3.77
CA SER A 288 14.33 2.51 -3.43
C SER A 288 14.13 3.49 -4.58
N ARG A 289 15.19 3.76 -5.36
CA ARG A 289 15.14 4.67 -6.52
C ARG A 289 14.35 4.10 -7.70
N LEU A 290 14.46 2.80 -7.96
CA LEU A 290 13.87 2.14 -9.13
C LEU A 290 12.47 1.57 -8.88
N LEU A 291 12.06 1.49 -7.61
CA LEU A 291 10.76 1.00 -7.19
C LEU A 291 9.57 1.59 -8.00
N PRO A 292 9.48 2.91 -8.28
CA PRO A 292 8.35 3.44 -9.05
C PRO A 292 8.28 2.91 -10.48
N VAL A 293 9.45 2.72 -11.12
CA VAL A 293 9.54 2.24 -12.51
C VAL A 293 9.12 0.77 -12.59
N VAL A 294 9.64 -0.06 -11.67
CA VAL A 294 9.30 -1.48 -11.61
C VAL A 294 7.83 -1.67 -11.21
N ALA A 295 7.34 -0.91 -10.22
CA ALA A 295 5.95 -1.00 -9.77
C ALA A 295 4.96 -0.68 -10.89
N LYS A 296 5.25 0.29 -11.75
CA LYS A 296 4.43 0.61 -12.93
C LYS A 296 4.24 -0.59 -13.86
N SER A 297 5.30 -1.37 -14.08
CA SER A 297 5.30 -2.49 -15.03
C SER A 297 4.86 -3.82 -14.42
N THR A 298 4.76 -3.92 -13.09
CA THR A 298 4.53 -5.19 -12.37
C THR A 298 3.21 -5.24 -11.59
N GLN A 299 2.32 -4.25 -11.78
CA GLN A 299 1.04 -4.19 -11.06
C GLN A 299 0.24 -5.49 -11.16
N ALA A 300 0.09 -6.00 -12.39
CA ALA A 300 -0.68 -7.21 -12.67
C ALA A 300 -0.14 -8.42 -11.91
N GLN A 301 1.17 -8.63 -12.00
CA GLN A 301 1.86 -9.74 -11.37
C GLN A 301 1.79 -9.66 -9.84
N VAL A 302 1.97 -8.46 -9.27
CA VAL A 302 1.87 -8.26 -7.83
C VAL A 302 0.45 -8.46 -7.32
N VAL A 303 -0.57 -7.98 -8.04
CA VAL A 303 -1.97 -8.22 -7.67
C VAL A 303 -2.28 -9.71 -7.72
N ALA A 304 -1.90 -10.42 -8.78
CA ALA A 304 -2.13 -11.86 -8.90
C ALA A 304 -1.42 -12.66 -7.79
N PHE A 305 -0.14 -12.34 -7.53
CA PHE A 305 0.63 -12.97 -6.46
C PHE A 305 0.01 -12.70 -5.07
N ALA A 306 -0.41 -11.46 -4.82
CA ALA A 306 -1.09 -11.10 -3.59
C ALA A 306 -2.43 -11.84 -3.45
N GLN A 307 -3.27 -11.92 -4.49
CA GLN A 307 -4.51 -12.69 -4.45
C GLN A 307 -4.27 -14.13 -4.02
N GLN A 308 -3.25 -14.79 -4.61
CA GLN A 308 -2.90 -16.16 -4.25
C GLN A 308 -2.50 -16.28 -2.78
N ALA A 309 -1.63 -15.39 -2.29
CA ALA A 309 -1.17 -15.39 -0.91
C ALA A 309 -2.32 -15.20 0.09
N LEU A 310 -3.19 -14.22 -0.19
CA LEU A 310 -4.33 -13.87 0.64
C LEU A 310 -5.39 -14.98 0.65
N GLN A 311 -5.65 -15.60 -0.50
CA GLN A 311 -6.55 -16.76 -0.61
C GLN A 311 -6.02 -17.95 0.18
N GLN A 312 -4.72 -18.24 0.10
CA GLN A 312 -4.10 -19.33 0.86
C GLN A 312 -4.21 -19.10 2.38
N ALA A 313 -3.95 -17.87 2.84
CA ALA A 313 -4.10 -17.51 4.24
C ALA A 313 -5.57 -17.59 4.72
N ALA A 314 -6.50 -17.02 3.96
CA ALA A 314 -7.93 -17.06 4.29
C ALA A 314 -8.47 -18.50 4.30
N ALA A 315 -8.09 -19.34 3.33
CA ALA A 315 -8.47 -20.76 3.30
C ALA A 315 -7.90 -21.56 4.50
N SER A 316 -6.81 -21.07 5.10
CA SER A 316 -6.22 -21.63 6.32
C SER A 316 -6.86 -21.06 7.60
N GLY A 317 -8.00 -20.39 7.50
CA GLY A 317 -8.73 -19.82 8.63
C GLY A 317 -8.14 -18.51 9.17
N ARG A 318 -7.25 -17.84 8.43
CA ARG A 318 -6.55 -16.63 8.92
C ARG A 318 -7.25 -15.35 8.48
N VAL A 319 -7.27 -14.38 9.41
CA VAL A 319 -7.60 -12.99 9.09
C VAL A 319 -6.36 -12.32 8.52
N VAL A 320 -6.48 -11.62 7.40
CA VAL A 320 -5.36 -10.92 6.77
C VAL A 320 -5.66 -9.43 6.64
N LEU A 321 -4.78 -8.58 7.16
CA LEU A 321 -4.87 -7.13 7.00
C LEU A 321 -4.03 -6.68 5.81
N LEU A 322 -4.64 -5.93 4.90
CA LEU A 322 -4.00 -5.41 3.71
C LEU A 322 -4.23 -3.91 3.58
N GLU A 323 -3.17 -3.12 3.54
CA GLU A 323 -3.24 -1.69 3.23
C GLU A 323 -2.66 -1.33 1.86
N GLY A 324 -3.19 -0.26 1.25
CA GLY A 324 -2.66 0.24 -0.01
C GLY A 324 -3.52 1.30 -0.69
N ARG A 325 -3.47 1.30 -2.02
CA ARG A 325 -4.20 2.22 -2.91
C ARG A 325 -5.42 1.52 -3.50
N GLU A 326 -6.52 2.26 -3.68
CA GLU A 326 -7.76 1.75 -4.29
C GLU A 326 -7.48 1.14 -5.67
N GLU A 327 -6.68 1.82 -6.49
CA GLU A 327 -6.35 1.42 -7.86
C GLU A 327 -5.82 -0.01 -7.96
N THR A 328 -5.05 -0.46 -6.98
CA THR A 328 -4.48 -1.82 -6.92
C THR A 328 -5.41 -2.77 -6.16
N LEU A 329 -6.02 -2.31 -5.06
CA LEU A 329 -6.75 -3.17 -4.12
C LEU A 329 -8.21 -3.43 -4.52
N ASP A 330 -8.75 -2.70 -5.49
CA ASP A 330 -10.05 -2.99 -6.10
C ASP A 330 -10.09 -4.39 -6.75
N PHE A 331 -8.92 -4.93 -7.10
CA PHE A 331 -8.77 -6.23 -7.73
C PHE A 331 -8.64 -7.38 -6.72
N ILE A 332 -8.37 -7.10 -5.44
CA ILE A 332 -8.26 -8.15 -4.42
C ILE A 332 -9.65 -8.46 -3.87
N PRO A 333 -10.19 -9.69 -3.96
CA PRO A 333 -11.50 -10.01 -3.41
C PRO A 333 -11.57 -9.83 -1.90
N SER A 334 -12.58 -9.09 -1.42
CA SER A 334 -12.88 -8.90 0.00
C SER A 334 -14.22 -8.20 0.16
N ASN A 335 -14.96 -8.59 1.21
CA ASN A 335 -16.19 -7.93 1.66
C ASN A 335 -15.93 -6.85 2.73
N TYR A 336 -14.72 -6.80 3.29
CA TYR A 336 -14.37 -5.93 4.41
C TYR A 336 -13.40 -4.86 3.94
N ARG A 337 -13.96 -3.71 3.54
CA ARG A 337 -13.21 -2.64 2.86
C ARG A 337 -13.47 -1.31 3.55
N PHE A 338 -12.40 -0.71 4.07
CA PHE A 338 -12.45 0.59 4.72
C PHE A 338 -11.59 1.59 3.98
N ARG A 339 -12.09 2.82 3.83
CA ARG A 339 -11.38 3.93 3.21
C ARG A 339 -11.23 5.08 4.19
N LEU A 340 -9.99 5.41 4.52
CA LEU A 340 -9.68 6.60 5.29
C LEU A 340 -9.83 7.83 4.41
N THR A 341 -10.79 8.68 4.78
CA THR A 341 -11.09 9.94 4.08
C THR A 341 -10.72 11.13 4.94
N LEU A 342 -10.35 12.22 4.26
CA LEU A 342 -10.19 13.55 4.84
C LEU A 342 -11.13 14.49 4.09
N PRO A 343 -11.93 15.31 4.79
CA PRO A 343 -12.66 16.40 4.15
C PRO A 343 -11.69 17.34 3.44
N ASP A 344 -12.11 17.94 2.32
CA ASP A 344 -11.24 18.84 1.55
C ASP A 344 -10.77 20.06 2.37
N SER A 345 -11.58 20.50 3.32
CA SER A 345 -11.24 21.55 4.29
C SER A 345 -10.07 21.19 5.22
N CYS A 346 -9.68 19.92 5.26
CA CYS A 346 -8.66 19.37 6.16
C CYS A 346 -7.46 18.78 5.39
N ASN A 347 -7.32 19.05 4.08
CA ASN A 347 -6.20 18.51 3.30
C ASN A 347 -4.82 18.96 3.84
N LEU A 348 -4.73 20.19 4.39
CA LEU A 348 -3.50 20.72 5.01
C LEU A 348 -2.95 19.85 6.15
N LEU A 349 -3.81 19.08 6.83
CA LEU A 349 -3.40 18.13 7.86
C LEU A 349 -2.38 17.10 7.32
N ARG A 350 -2.53 16.71 6.04
CA ARG A 350 -1.60 15.79 5.38
C ARG A 350 -0.22 16.43 5.25
N GLY A 351 -0.19 17.71 4.87
CA GLY A 351 1.02 18.52 4.77
C GLY A 351 1.70 18.71 6.12
N GLN A 352 0.95 19.07 7.16
CA GLN A 352 1.47 19.24 8.52
C GLN A 352 2.07 17.96 9.09
N ARG A 353 1.38 16.83 8.94
CA ARG A 353 1.91 15.50 9.33
C ARG A 353 3.21 15.19 8.61
N ARG A 354 3.28 15.49 7.31
CA ARG A 354 4.50 15.25 6.53
C ARG A 354 5.65 16.18 6.94
N ALA A 355 5.37 17.46 7.14
CA ALA A 355 6.33 18.44 7.64
C ALA A 355 6.88 18.01 9.01
N ALA A 356 6.00 17.66 9.96
CA ALA A 356 6.40 17.19 11.28
C ALA A 356 7.27 15.93 11.23
N GLN A 357 6.98 14.98 10.34
CA GLN A 357 7.84 13.80 10.13
C GLN A 357 9.25 14.17 9.63
N ARG A 358 9.35 15.14 8.70
CA ARG A 358 10.65 15.62 8.20
C ARG A 358 11.44 16.32 9.29
N ILE A 359 10.78 17.17 10.06
CA ILE A 359 11.37 17.87 11.20
C ILE A 359 11.84 16.87 12.26
N LEU A 360 11.04 15.84 12.57
CA LEU A 360 11.45 14.78 13.50
C LEU A 360 12.69 14.02 12.98
N GLY A 361 12.74 13.71 11.68
CA GLY A 361 13.91 13.07 11.07
C GLY A 361 15.17 13.92 11.22
N GLU A 362 15.09 15.22 10.92
CA GLU A 362 16.22 16.14 11.06
C GLU A 362 16.59 16.37 12.53
N ALA A 363 15.61 16.48 13.43
CA ALA A 363 15.84 16.60 14.87
C ALA A 363 16.64 15.40 15.42
N LYS A 364 16.39 14.18 14.92
CA LYS A 364 17.19 13.00 15.27
C LYS A 364 18.62 13.10 14.77
N GLU A 365 18.83 13.62 13.56
CA GLU A 365 20.16 13.84 12.98
C GLU A 365 20.95 14.94 13.70
N ILE A 366 20.28 15.93 14.28
CA ILE A 366 20.89 16.96 15.13
C ILE A 366 21.28 16.35 16.48
N LEU A 367 20.36 15.60 17.10
CA LEU A 367 20.57 14.95 18.40
C LEU A 367 21.56 13.78 18.35
N SER A 368 21.86 13.23 17.18
CA SER A 368 22.93 12.24 17.03
C SER A 368 24.33 12.86 17.06
N LYS A 369 24.43 14.18 16.87
CA LYS A 369 25.69 14.95 16.80
C LYS A 369 25.90 15.88 17.99
N THR A 370 24.83 16.21 18.70
CA THR A 370 24.81 17.17 19.81
C THR A 370 23.84 16.70 20.88
N ASP A 371 24.08 17.06 22.14
CA ASP A 371 23.16 16.71 23.23
C ASP A 371 21.85 17.52 23.20
N GLY A 372 21.78 18.58 22.38
CA GLY A 372 20.65 19.49 22.24
C GLY A 372 20.41 20.37 23.47
N ASP A 373 20.22 21.68 23.28
CA ASP A 373 20.02 22.61 24.40
C ASP A 373 18.61 22.53 24.99
N SER A 374 17.60 22.44 24.12
CA SER A 374 16.20 22.33 24.50
C SER A 374 15.37 21.78 23.33
N VAL A 375 14.18 21.24 23.63
CA VAL A 375 13.23 20.75 22.61
C VAL A 375 12.95 21.83 21.58
N ASP A 376 12.72 23.07 22.01
CA ASP A 376 12.39 24.18 21.10
C ASP A 376 13.56 24.57 20.22
N ALA A 377 14.78 24.60 20.77
CA ALA A 377 15.99 24.90 19.98
C ALA A 377 16.18 23.86 18.87
N VAL A 378 16.08 22.57 19.22
CA VAL A 378 16.23 21.46 18.26
C VAL A 378 15.14 21.49 17.19
N LEU A 379 13.88 21.71 17.57
CA LEU A 379 12.78 21.77 16.60
C LEU A 379 12.89 22.98 15.68
N ASN A 380 13.31 24.14 16.19
CA ASN A 380 13.51 25.33 15.38
C ASN A 380 14.67 25.16 14.39
N GLU A 381 15.80 24.59 14.83
CA GLU A 381 16.93 24.29 13.96
C GLU A 381 16.57 23.25 12.88
N ALA A 382 15.86 22.19 13.26
CA ALA A 382 15.35 21.19 12.33
C ALA A 382 14.38 21.80 11.31
N LEU A 383 13.44 22.65 11.76
CA LEU A 383 12.51 23.36 10.88
C LEU A 383 13.25 24.24 9.87
N GLN A 384 14.23 25.05 10.32
CA GLN A 384 15.01 25.90 9.44
C GLN A 384 15.83 25.09 8.42
N THR A 385 16.44 23.98 8.85
CA THR A 385 17.24 23.12 7.99
C THR A 385 16.38 22.47 6.91
N VAL A 386 15.23 21.91 7.29
CA VAL A 386 14.28 21.31 6.35
C VAL A 386 13.73 22.36 5.39
N ALA A 387 13.30 23.52 5.88
CA ALA A 387 12.76 24.59 5.04
C ALA A 387 13.79 25.12 4.03
N LYS A 388 15.04 25.33 4.47
CA LYS A 388 16.15 25.76 3.61
C LYS A 388 16.46 24.73 2.52
N GLY A 389 16.45 23.44 2.86
CA GLY A 389 16.63 22.35 1.88
C GLY A 389 15.50 22.26 0.84
N ARG A 390 14.43 23.03 1.00
CA ARG A 390 13.28 23.12 0.09
C ARG A 390 13.12 24.51 -0.54
N ASP A 391 14.08 25.41 -0.35
CA ASP A 391 14.02 26.82 -0.78
C ASP A 391 12.79 27.58 -0.24
N ILE A 392 12.34 27.23 0.96
CA ILE A 392 11.24 27.91 1.66
C ILE A 392 11.84 28.98 2.58
N GLN A 393 11.40 30.23 2.39
CA GLN A 393 11.81 31.40 3.18
C GLN A 393 10.73 31.84 4.15
#